data_AF-A0AAQ3EKK5-F1
#
_entry.id   AF-A0AAQ3EKK5-F1
#
_cell.length_a   1.000
_cell.length_b   1.000
_cell.length_c   1.000
_cell.angle_alpha   90.00
_cell.angle_beta   90.00
_cell.angle_gamma   90.00
#
_symmetry.space_group_name_H-M   'P 1'
#
loop_
_entity.id
_entity.type
_entity.pdbx_description
1 polymer ?
#
loop_
_entity_poly.entity_id
_entity_poly.type
_entity_poly.pdbx_seq_one_letter_code
_entity_poly.pdbx_strand_id
1 'polypeptide(L)'
;MSKENNYHHLAQKILELCGGKSNISSYTHCMTRLRITPYDESKADAQALRKLDGVLGVVEAETLQIILGTGVVNHVTAAFSKLVSAEEGADVKEAAAKKKADINRKNATPFKLFLRKIASIFIPLIPALVASGLITGITKAIIQAGWLSADSQIAVILTVIGSGLFTYLGILVGINASKEFGGTPALGALAGILIINPEIAKISLFGEELLPGRGGLIGVLFAAIFIAYTEQFIRRFIPQSLDIIVTPTVSLLITGIVTYVVFMPLGGFISDAITSGLLSILDIGGIAAGFILGATFLPLVVTGLHQGLTPVHMELINSIGNDPLLPILAMGGAGQVGAAFAVFVKTKKTTLRKAIAGGLPSGLLGIGEPLIFGVTLPLGRPFLTACLGAGIGGAFQAYFQVATIAIGVSGLPLSFLVLPSQIILYIVGLFISYAAGFLLTYAFGYKDEMASQFD
;
A
#
# COMPACT_ATOMS: atom_id res chain seq x y z
N MET A 1 0.88 -19.62 32.22
CA MET A 1 0.79 -18.31 31.52
C MET A 1 1.12 -18.53 30.06
N SER A 2 0.41 -17.87 29.12
CA SER A 2 0.72 -17.96 27.68
C SER A 2 2.10 -17.39 27.39
N LYS A 3 2.78 -17.88 26.34
CA LYS A 3 4.12 -17.39 25.95
C LYS A 3 4.12 -15.87 25.69
N GLU A 4 3.02 -15.32 25.17
CA GLU A 4 2.87 -13.87 24.94
C GLU A 4 2.87 -13.03 26.22
N ASN A 5 2.23 -13.51 27.31
CA ASN A 5 2.26 -12.80 28.59
C ASN A 5 3.67 -12.75 29.20
N ASN A 6 4.49 -13.77 28.96
CA ASN A 6 5.88 -13.77 29.42
C ASN A 6 6.74 -12.74 28.66
N TYR A 7 6.54 -12.56 27.35
CA TYR A 7 7.29 -11.57 26.58
C TYR A 7 6.90 -10.13 26.94
N HIS A 8 5.62 -9.88 27.21
CA HIS A 8 5.16 -8.57 27.69
C HIS A 8 5.77 -8.22 29.06
N HIS A 9 5.75 -9.17 29.99
CA HIS A 9 6.34 -8.97 31.32
C HIS A 9 7.86 -8.77 31.26
N LEU A 10 8.57 -9.52 30.40
CA LEU A 10 10.00 -9.33 30.18
C LEU A 10 10.31 -7.94 29.59
N ALA A 11 9.55 -7.51 28.58
CA ALA A 11 9.70 -6.18 27.99
C ALA A 11 9.44 -5.05 29.01
N GLN A 12 8.47 -5.21 29.90
CA GLN A 12 8.17 -4.25 30.95
C GLN A 12 9.32 -4.13 31.96
N LYS A 13 9.86 -5.26 32.42
CA LYS A 13 11.02 -5.25 33.32
C LYS A 13 12.27 -4.65 32.68
N ILE A 14 12.51 -4.93 31.40
CA ILE A 14 13.60 -4.30 30.66
C ILE A 14 13.43 -2.78 30.64
N LEU A 15 12.22 -2.30 30.36
CA LEU A 15 11.93 -0.86 30.31
C LEU A 15 12.12 -0.17 31.66
N GLU A 16 11.66 -0.80 32.75
CA GLU A 16 11.84 -0.30 34.12
C GLU A 16 13.33 -0.18 34.48
N LEU A 17 14.12 -1.21 34.18
CA LEU A 17 15.56 -1.22 34.46
C LEU A 17 16.38 -0.29 33.54
N CYS A 18 15.82 0.11 32.40
CA CYS A 18 16.40 1.14 31.53
C CYS A 18 16.05 2.57 31.96
N GLY A 19 15.41 2.78 33.12
CA GLY A 19 15.03 4.10 33.61
C GLY A 19 13.64 4.56 33.15
N GLY A 20 12.81 3.63 32.65
CA GLY A 20 11.45 3.90 32.17
C GLY A 20 11.40 4.53 30.78
N LYS A 21 10.18 4.73 30.25
CA LYS A 21 9.93 5.30 28.90
C LYS A 21 10.66 6.61 28.67
N SER A 22 10.63 7.51 29.65
CA SER A 22 11.23 8.84 29.57
C SER A 22 12.74 8.82 29.39
N ASN A 23 13.39 7.67 29.62
CA ASN A 23 14.82 7.50 29.44
C ASN A 23 15.19 6.79 28.13
N ILE A 24 14.24 6.48 27.25
CA ILE A 24 14.51 5.78 25.98
C ILE A 24 14.54 6.77 24.82
N SER A 25 15.72 7.01 24.25
CA SER A 25 15.90 7.87 23.08
C SER A 25 15.56 7.15 21.77
N SER A 26 16.04 5.91 21.61
CA SER A 26 15.65 5.06 20.48
C SER A 26 15.83 3.58 20.79
N TYR A 27 15.19 2.70 20.00
CA TYR A 27 15.41 1.26 20.09
C TYR A 27 15.35 0.60 18.71
N THR A 28 16.08 -0.50 18.54
CA THR A 28 16.05 -1.36 17.35
C THR A 28 16.40 -2.79 17.73
N HIS A 29 16.26 -3.76 16.83
CA HIS A 29 16.71 -5.12 17.08
C HIS A 29 17.34 -5.76 15.85
N CYS A 30 18.22 -6.73 16.10
CA CYS A 30 18.75 -7.63 15.09
C CYS A 30 18.28 -9.07 15.36
N MET A 31 18.94 -10.07 14.76
CA MET A 31 18.54 -11.47 14.88
C MET A 31 18.53 -12.02 16.31
N THR A 32 19.30 -11.45 17.24
CA THR A 32 19.44 -11.98 18.61
C THR A 32 19.42 -10.93 19.71
N ARG A 33 19.40 -9.63 19.38
CA ARG A 33 19.59 -8.55 20.36
C ARG A 33 18.60 -7.42 20.19
N LEU A 34 18.07 -6.93 21.31
CA LEU A 34 17.40 -5.64 21.43
C LEU A 34 18.46 -4.59 21.76
N ARG A 35 18.52 -3.50 20.99
CA ARG A 35 19.46 -2.38 21.18
C ARG A 35 18.67 -1.17 21.62
N ILE A 36 19.06 -0.58 22.74
CA ILE A 36 18.41 0.57 23.35
C ILE A 36 19.44 1.69 23.47
N THR A 37 19.08 2.88 23.02
CA THR A 37 19.83 4.10 23.30
C THR A 37 19.11 4.85 24.41
N PRO A 38 19.63 4.90 25.64
CA PRO A 38 19.05 5.71 26.69
C PRO A 38 19.37 7.22 26.48
N TYR A 39 18.56 8.11 27.05
CA TYR A 39 18.90 9.54 27.16
C TYR A 39 19.99 9.78 28.22
N ASP A 40 19.92 9.02 29.31
CA ASP A 40 20.89 9.04 30.40
C ASP A 40 21.30 7.60 30.73
N GLU A 41 22.55 7.25 30.42
CA GLU A 41 23.11 5.93 30.65
C GLU A 41 23.17 5.58 32.15
N SER A 42 23.29 6.58 33.04
CA SER A 42 23.38 6.34 34.49
C SER A 42 22.10 5.79 35.12
N LYS A 43 20.96 5.94 34.41
CA LYS A 43 19.65 5.42 34.83
C LYS A 43 19.37 4.01 34.32
N ALA A 44 20.26 3.44 33.51
CA ALA A 44 20.14 2.07 33.03
C ALA A 44 20.93 1.11 33.93
N ASP A 45 20.24 0.21 34.63
CA ASP A 45 20.88 -0.79 35.49
C ASP A 45 21.29 -2.02 34.68
N ALA A 46 22.46 -1.94 34.05
CA ALA A 46 23.03 -3.03 33.26
C ALA A 46 23.31 -4.29 34.09
N GLN A 47 23.57 -4.17 35.40
CA GLN A 47 23.80 -5.33 36.27
C GLN A 47 22.50 -6.07 36.57
N ALA A 48 21.42 -5.34 36.83
CA ALA A 48 20.09 -5.92 37.02
C ALA A 48 19.56 -6.55 35.73
N LEU A 49 19.79 -5.91 34.57
CA LEU A 49 19.40 -6.46 33.26
C LEU A 49 20.07 -7.83 32.98
N ARG A 50 21.34 -8.02 33.39
CA ARG A 50 22.04 -9.31 33.27
C ARG A 50 21.45 -10.42 34.13
N LYS A 51 20.72 -10.07 35.19
CA LYS A 51 20.10 -11.02 36.15
C LYS A 51 18.64 -11.33 35.81
N LEU A 52 18.07 -10.69 34.78
CA LEU A 52 16.69 -10.96 34.35
C LEU A 52 16.57 -12.33 33.69
N ASP A 53 15.60 -13.11 34.14
CA ASP A 53 15.23 -14.37 33.50
C ASP A 53 14.73 -14.11 32.07
N GLY A 54 15.37 -14.75 31.08
CA GLY A 54 15.17 -14.51 29.65
C GLY A 54 16.16 -13.54 28.98
N VAL A 55 17.10 -12.94 29.72
CA VAL A 55 18.24 -12.18 29.18
C VAL A 55 19.49 -13.05 29.19
N LEU A 56 20.07 -13.30 28.01
CA LEU A 56 21.27 -14.13 27.83
C LEU A 56 22.57 -13.35 28.07
N GLY A 57 22.50 -12.03 28.05
CA GLY A 57 23.64 -11.15 28.29
C GLY A 57 23.34 -9.69 27.95
N VAL A 58 24.20 -8.79 28.43
CA VAL A 58 24.11 -7.35 28.15
C VAL A 58 25.49 -6.86 27.72
N VAL A 59 25.54 -6.07 26.65
CA VAL A 59 26.76 -5.44 26.14
C VAL A 59 26.53 -3.94 26.11
N GLU A 60 27.39 -3.20 26.80
CA GLU A 60 27.41 -1.74 26.83
C GLU A 60 28.45 -1.27 25.80
N ALA A 61 27.97 -0.67 24.71
CA ALA A 61 28.77 -0.09 23.62
C ALA A 61 28.14 1.25 23.22
N GLU A 62 28.10 1.61 21.93
CA GLU A 62 27.34 2.78 21.45
C GLU A 62 25.82 2.72 21.76
N THR A 63 25.31 1.53 22.06
CA THR A 63 23.96 1.28 22.55
C THR A 63 24.00 0.19 23.61
N LEU A 64 23.00 0.17 24.49
CA LEU A 64 22.78 -0.91 25.44
C LEU A 64 22.17 -2.11 24.69
N GLN A 65 22.96 -3.17 24.49
CA GLN A 65 22.53 -4.35 23.74
C GLN A 65 22.15 -5.49 24.67
N ILE A 66 20.87 -5.85 24.67
CA ILE A 66 20.30 -6.93 25.47
C ILE A 66 20.15 -8.16 24.57
N ILE A 67 20.87 -9.24 24.89
CA ILE A 67 20.87 -10.48 24.14
C ILE A 67 19.69 -11.33 24.60
N LEU A 68 18.75 -11.62 23.69
CA LEU A 68 17.51 -12.35 23.98
C LEU A 68 17.41 -13.69 23.23
N GLY A 69 18.23 -13.89 22.20
CA GLY A 69 18.23 -15.08 21.36
C GLY A 69 17.32 -14.97 20.13
N THR A 70 17.49 -15.92 19.19
CA THR A 70 16.76 -15.94 17.92
C THR A 70 15.27 -16.23 18.16
N GLY A 71 14.40 -15.51 17.43
CA GLY A 71 12.94 -15.64 17.55
C GLY A 71 12.33 -14.89 18.75
N VAL A 72 12.93 -14.97 19.95
CA VAL A 72 12.44 -14.28 21.16
C VAL A 72 12.55 -12.76 21.03
N VAL A 73 13.65 -12.28 20.43
CA VAL A 73 13.91 -10.84 20.25
C VAL A 73 12.77 -10.11 19.52
N ASN A 74 12.13 -10.75 18.53
CA ASN A 74 11.04 -10.13 17.76
C ASN A 74 9.80 -9.90 18.64
N HIS A 75 9.45 -10.88 19.47
CA HIS A 75 8.28 -10.81 20.34
C HIS A 75 8.49 -9.83 21.51
N VAL A 76 9.68 -9.85 22.12
CA VAL A 76 10.03 -8.90 23.19
C VAL A 76 10.10 -7.48 22.64
N THR A 77 10.67 -7.27 21.44
CA THR A 77 10.72 -5.93 20.83
C THR A 77 9.33 -5.42 20.46
N ALA A 78 8.44 -6.28 19.98
CA ALA A 78 7.05 -5.90 19.69
C ALA A 78 6.28 -5.50 20.96
N ALA A 79 6.51 -6.18 22.09
CA ALA A 79 5.94 -5.81 23.37
C ALA A 79 6.58 -4.53 23.94
N PHE A 80 7.91 -4.41 23.85
CA PHE A 80 8.67 -3.23 24.25
C PHE A 80 8.21 -1.99 23.49
N SER A 81 7.97 -2.12 22.18
CA SER A 81 7.42 -1.05 21.35
C SER A 81 6.07 -0.54 21.86
N LYS A 82 5.13 -1.44 22.19
CA LYS A 82 3.83 -1.07 22.78
C LYS A 82 3.99 -0.37 24.13
N LEU A 83 5.00 -0.79 24.89
CA LEU A 83 5.36 -0.24 26.19
C LEU A 83 6.16 1.06 26.09
N VAL A 84 6.65 1.49 24.93
CA VAL A 84 7.37 2.76 24.76
C VAL A 84 6.49 3.78 24.03
N SER A 85 5.68 3.34 23.06
CA SER A 85 4.78 4.19 22.26
C SER A 85 3.54 4.75 23.00
N ALA A 86 3.49 4.68 24.33
CA ALA A 86 2.54 5.46 25.12
C ALA A 86 3.28 6.68 25.72
N GLU A 87 3.17 7.79 24.99
CA GLU A 87 3.71 9.15 25.21
C GLU A 87 5.12 9.46 24.64
N GLU A 88 5.07 9.92 23.38
CA GLU A 88 5.84 10.95 22.66
C GLU A 88 7.38 11.01 22.70
N GLY A 89 8.00 10.59 21.58
CA GLY A 89 9.33 11.01 21.12
C GLY A 89 9.49 10.76 19.61
N ALA A 90 9.32 11.80 18.79
CA ALA A 90 9.05 11.69 17.35
C ALA A 90 10.18 11.13 16.49
N ASP A 91 10.03 9.87 16.08
CA ASP A 91 10.60 9.35 14.84
C ASP A 91 9.74 9.83 13.65
N VAL A 92 10.33 10.08 12.48
CA VAL A 92 9.63 10.57 11.26
C VAL A 92 8.45 9.67 10.89
N LYS A 93 8.53 8.39 11.27
CA LYS A 93 7.45 7.41 11.15
C LYS A 93 6.32 7.60 12.18
N GLU A 94 6.62 7.98 13.41
CA GLU A 94 5.61 8.27 14.45
C GLU A 94 4.90 9.59 14.20
N ALA A 95 5.62 10.66 13.84
CA ALA A 95 5.00 11.92 13.42
C ALA A 95 4.09 11.71 12.19
N ALA A 96 4.53 10.87 11.25
CA ALA A 96 3.73 10.49 10.10
C ALA A 96 2.47 9.69 10.50
N ALA A 97 2.60 8.71 11.39
CA ALA A 97 1.49 7.89 11.86
C ALA A 97 0.44 8.70 12.63
N LYS A 98 0.87 9.57 13.56
CA LYS A 98 -0.03 10.40 14.38
C LYS A 98 -0.81 11.38 13.53
N LYS A 99 -0.14 12.09 12.61
CA LYS A 99 -0.78 13.07 11.72
C LYS A 99 -1.73 12.41 10.72
N LYS A 100 -1.38 11.22 10.20
CA LYS A 100 -2.27 10.40 9.37
C LYS A 100 -3.51 9.94 10.14
N ALA A 101 -3.36 9.52 11.40
CA ALA A 101 -4.47 9.09 12.26
C ALA A 101 -5.44 10.24 12.60
N ASP A 102 -4.92 11.43 12.91
CA ASP A 102 -5.75 12.60 13.25
C ASP A 102 -6.60 13.08 12.06
N ILE A 103 -6.00 13.16 10.86
CA ILE A 103 -6.72 13.49 9.62
C ILE A 103 -7.81 12.45 9.37
N ASN A 104 -7.50 11.17 9.61
CA ASN A 104 -8.44 10.09 9.39
C ASN A 104 -9.63 10.11 10.35
N ARG A 105 -9.42 10.53 11.61
CA ARG A 105 -10.46 10.63 12.63
C ARG A 105 -11.37 11.84 12.41
N LYS A 106 -10.80 13.00 12.07
CA LYS A 106 -11.56 14.26 11.87
C LYS A 106 -12.44 14.25 10.61
N ASN A 107 -12.18 13.36 9.66
CA ASN A 107 -12.84 13.33 8.33
C ASN A 107 -13.63 12.05 8.03
N ALA A 108 -14.13 11.33 9.04
CA ALA A 108 -14.85 10.07 8.85
C ALA A 108 -16.32 10.28 8.39
N THR A 109 -16.54 10.61 7.12
CA THR A 109 -17.89 10.62 6.51
C THR A 109 -18.30 9.23 6.02
N PRO A 110 -19.60 8.91 5.89
CA PRO A 110 -20.07 7.58 5.46
C PRO A 110 -19.46 7.10 4.14
N PHE A 111 -19.36 7.98 3.13
CA PHE A 111 -18.73 7.66 1.85
C PHE A 111 -17.23 7.33 2.01
N LYS A 112 -16.50 8.11 2.81
CA LYS A 112 -15.08 7.84 3.08
C LYS A 112 -14.88 6.55 3.87
N LEU A 113 -15.79 6.21 4.79
CA LEU A 113 -15.78 4.94 5.51
C LEU A 113 -16.02 3.76 4.56
N PHE A 114 -16.93 3.91 3.59
CA PHE A 114 -17.13 2.91 2.55
C PHE A 114 -15.87 2.70 1.69
N LEU A 115 -15.26 3.79 1.20
CA LEU A 115 -14.00 3.70 0.45
C LEU A 115 -12.85 3.08 1.26
N ARG A 116 -12.81 3.31 2.58
CA ARG A 116 -11.84 2.64 3.48
C ARG A 116 -12.07 1.14 3.57
N LYS A 117 -13.34 0.69 3.62
CA LYS A 117 -13.65 -0.75 3.55
C LYS A 117 -13.22 -1.35 2.22
N ILE A 118 -13.41 -0.65 1.11
CA ILE A 118 -12.88 -1.12 -0.17
C ILE A 118 -11.35 -1.20 -0.12
N ALA A 119 -10.68 -0.17 0.39
CA ALA A 119 -9.22 -0.18 0.51
C ALA A 119 -8.69 -1.32 1.39
N SER A 120 -9.36 -1.68 2.50
CA SER A 120 -8.92 -2.77 3.38
C SER A 120 -8.99 -4.16 2.73
N ILE A 121 -9.75 -4.32 1.64
CA ILE A 121 -9.75 -5.54 0.82
C ILE A 121 -8.44 -5.70 0.06
N PHE A 122 -7.88 -4.60 -0.44
CA PHE A 122 -6.70 -4.61 -1.33
C PHE A 122 -5.38 -4.41 -0.58
N ILE A 123 -5.36 -3.69 0.54
CA ILE A 123 -4.13 -3.43 1.33
C ILE A 123 -3.37 -4.72 1.65
N PRO A 124 -3.99 -5.82 2.13
CA PRO A 124 -3.29 -7.08 2.41
C PRO A 124 -2.66 -7.73 1.16
N LEU A 125 -3.11 -7.36 -0.05
CA LEU A 125 -2.63 -7.90 -1.31
C LEU A 125 -1.42 -7.13 -1.86
N ILE A 126 -1.16 -5.90 -1.38
CA ILE A 126 -0.07 -5.04 -1.88
C ILE A 126 1.28 -5.76 -1.91
N PRO A 127 1.74 -6.46 -0.85
CA PRO A 127 3.04 -7.12 -0.89
C PRO A 127 3.14 -8.19 -1.98
N ALA A 128 2.07 -8.95 -2.21
CA ALA A 128 2.01 -9.94 -3.27
C ALA A 128 2.00 -9.27 -4.65
N LEU A 129 1.20 -8.22 -4.83
CA LEU A 129 1.13 -7.43 -6.08
C LEU A 129 2.51 -6.87 -6.46
N VAL A 130 3.23 -6.33 -5.49
CA VAL A 130 4.59 -5.79 -5.70
C VAL A 130 5.56 -6.89 -6.10
N ALA A 131 5.57 -8.03 -5.40
CA ALA A 131 6.46 -9.14 -5.71
C ALA A 131 6.18 -9.70 -7.11
N SER A 132 4.93 -10.03 -7.40
CA SER A 132 4.47 -10.54 -8.69
C SER A 132 4.74 -9.56 -9.83
N GLY A 133 4.37 -8.29 -9.64
CA GLY A 133 4.61 -7.23 -10.61
C GLY A 133 6.09 -7.08 -10.92
N LEU A 134 6.96 -6.96 -9.92
CA LEU A 134 8.41 -6.78 -10.13
C LEU A 134 9.04 -7.97 -10.85
N ILE A 135 8.66 -9.21 -10.48
CA ILE A 135 9.14 -10.40 -11.18
C ILE A 135 8.71 -10.37 -12.64
N THR A 136 7.43 -10.12 -12.95
CA THR A 136 6.93 -9.99 -14.32
C THR A 136 7.65 -8.88 -15.09
N GLY A 137 7.81 -7.72 -14.47
CA GLY A 137 8.40 -6.54 -15.08
C GLY A 137 9.88 -6.71 -15.42
N ILE A 138 10.67 -7.17 -14.44
CA ILE A 138 12.10 -7.45 -14.64
C ILE A 138 12.29 -8.55 -15.69
N THR A 139 11.49 -9.61 -15.63
CA THR A 139 11.57 -10.70 -16.62
C THR A 139 11.32 -10.19 -18.04
N LYS A 140 10.26 -9.39 -18.23
CA LYS A 140 9.97 -8.77 -19.53
C LYS A 140 11.06 -7.82 -19.98
N ALA A 141 11.64 -7.03 -19.08
CA ALA A 141 12.74 -6.12 -19.41
C ALA A 141 14.01 -6.86 -19.86
N ILE A 142 14.38 -7.94 -19.17
CA ILE A 142 15.54 -8.78 -19.53
C ILE A 142 15.32 -9.46 -20.89
N ILE A 143 14.12 -9.98 -21.13
CA ILE A 143 13.75 -10.58 -22.43
C ILE A 143 13.84 -9.54 -23.55
N GLN A 144 13.26 -8.35 -23.32
CA GLN A 144 13.29 -7.26 -24.29
C GLN A 144 14.71 -6.77 -24.60
N ALA A 145 15.61 -6.79 -23.61
CA ALA A 145 17.02 -6.45 -23.78
C ALA A 145 17.82 -7.50 -24.57
N GLY A 146 17.21 -8.64 -24.93
CA GLY A 146 17.87 -9.75 -25.61
C GLY A 146 18.80 -10.56 -24.71
N TRP A 147 18.78 -10.32 -23.40
CA TRP A 147 19.63 -11.03 -22.43
C TRP A 147 19.07 -12.41 -22.07
N LEU A 148 17.79 -12.64 -22.33
CA LEU A 148 17.13 -13.91 -22.10
C LEU A 148 16.12 -14.20 -23.22
N SER A 149 16.19 -15.39 -23.82
CA SER A 149 15.17 -15.82 -24.79
C SER A 149 13.83 -16.03 -24.09
N ALA A 150 12.74 -15.51 -24.67
CA ALA A 150 11.38 -15.66 -24.15
C ALA A 150 10.95 -17.13 -24.04
N ASP A 151 11.44 -17.98 -24.95
CA ASP A 151 11.14 -19.41 -24.99
C ASP A 151 12.04 -20.24 -24.07
N SER A 152 13.01 -19.61 -23.40
CA SER A 152 13.87 -20.32 -22.46
C SER A 152 13.07 -20.82 -21.25
N GLN A 153 13.39 -22.00 -20.75
CA GLN A 153 12.71 -22.59 -19.60
C GLN A 153 12.67 -21.65 -18.38
N ILE A 154 13.75 -20.90 -18.14
CA ILE A 154 13.84 -19.95 -17.04
C ILE A 154 12.93 -18.73 -17.27
N ALA A 155 12.80 -18.22 -18.50
CA ALA A 155 11.87 -17.14 -18.82
C ALA A 155 10.41 -17.58 -18.59
N VAL A 156 10.07 -18.81 -18.97
CA VAL A 156 8.74 -19.40 -18.73
C VAL A 156 8.48 -19.54 -17.23
N ILE A 157 9.42 -20.09 -16.45
CA ILE A 157 9.32 -20.22 -14.99
C ILE A 157 9.09 -18.85 -14.34
N LEU A 158 9.92 -17.85 -14.67
CA LEU A 158 9.82 -16.51 -14.11
C LEU A 158 8.50 -15.83 -14.48
N THR A 159 8.04 -16.03 -15.72
CA THR A 159 6.75 -15.50 -16.20
C THR A 159 5.59 -16.08 -15.39
N VAL A 160 5.58 -17.40 -15.15
CA VAL A 160 4.53 -18.06 -14.35
C VAL A 160 4.55 -17.60 -12.89
N ILE A 161 5.73 -17.48 -12.28
CA ILE A 161 5.88 -16.97 -10.90
C ILE A 161 5.34 -15.55 -10.80
N GLY A 162 5.65 -14.69 -11.78
CA GLY A 162 5.22 -13.30 -11.78
C GLY A 162 3.73 -13.12 -12.08
N SER A 163 3.19 -13.83 -13.09
CA SER A 163 1.83 -13.59 -13.58
C SER A 163 0.74 -14.31 -12.79
N GLY A 164 1.06 -15.40 -12.09
CA GLY A 164 0.06 -16.27 -11.45
C GLY A 164 -0.88 -15.55 -10.47
N LEU A 165 -0.38 -14.56 -9.72
CA LEU A 165 -1.21 -13.75 -8.83
C LEU A 165 -2.34 -13.03 -9.58
N PHE A 166 -2.02 -12.41 -10.71
CA PHE A 166 -2.97 -11.60 -11.48
C PHE A 166 -4.11 -12.47 -12.04
N THR A 167 -3.79 -13.70 -12.46
CA THR A 167 -4.78 -14.70 -12.91
C THR A 167 -5.80 -15.03 -11.83
N TYR A 168 -5.36 -15.18 -10.57
CA TYR A 168 -6.22 -15.60 -9.45
C TYR A 168 -6.62 -14.47 -8.50
N LEU A 169 -6.44 -13.22 -8.95
CA LEU A 169 -6.60 -12.07 -8.08
C LEU A 169 -8.04 -11.88 -7.61
N GLY A 170 -9.02 -12.17 -8.48
CA GLY A 170 -10.44 -12.17 -8.11
C GLY A 170 -10.74 -13.10 -6.93
N ILE A 171 -10.07 -14.24 -6.83
CA ILE A 171 -10.25 -15.18 -5.71
C ILE A 171 -9.75 -14.55 -4.41
N LEU A 172 -8.56 -13.95 -4.43
CA LEU A 172 -7.96 -13.30 -3.26
C LEU A 172 -8.75 -12.07 -2.81
N VAL A 173 -9.24 -11.28 -3.77
CA VAL A 173 -10.14 -10.15 -3.51
C VAL A 173 -11.43 -10.64 -2.88
N GLY A 174 -12.03 -11.72 -3.40
CA GLY A 174 -13.24 -12.31 -2.84
C GLY A 174 -13.07 -12.81 -1.40
N ILE A 175 -11.95 -13.47 -1.09
CA ILE A 175 -11.58 -13.88 0.27
C ILE A 175 -11.55 -12.68 1.22
N ASN A 176 -10.81 -11.64 0.84
CA ASN A 176 -10.65 -10.44 1.68
C ASN A 176 -11.96 -9.65 1.81
N ALA A 177 -12.74 -9.54 0.74
CA ALA A 177 -14.04 -8.88 0.73
C ALA A 177 -15.03 -9.60 1.65
N SER A 178 -15.17 -10.92 1.52
CA SER A 178 -16.05 -11.67 2.42
C SER A 178 -15.64 -11.49 3.88
N LYS A 179 -14.33 -11.57 4.19
CA LYS A 179 -13.80 -11.35 5.54
C LYS A 179 -14.09 -9.94 6.07
N GLU A 180 -13.86 -8.90 5.27
CA GLU A 180 -14.11 -7.50 5.64
C GLU A 180 -15.59 -7.24 5.96
N PHE A 181 -16.50 -7.96 5.29
CA PHE A 181 -17.94 -7.83 5.48
C PHE A 181 -18.52 -8.87 6.46
N GLY A 182 -17.67 -9.65 7.14
CA GLY A 182 -18.05 -10.58 8.22
C GLY A 182 -18.53 -11.96 7.75
N GLY A 183 -18.34 -12.30 6.47
CA GLY A 183 -18.64 -13.61 5.90
C GLY A 183 -17.47 -14.60 5.97
N THR A 184 -17.74 -15.83 5.55
CA THR A 184 -16.74 -16.89 5.48
C THR A 184 -15.79 -16.66 4.29
N PRO A 185 -14.46 -16.61 4.52
CA PRO A 185 -13.51 -16.31 3.43
C PRO A 185 -13.53 -17.32 2.28
N ALA A 186 -13.77 -18.60 2.56
CA ALA A 186 -13.87 -19.63 1.53
C ALA A 186 -15.06 -19.41 0.58
N LEU A 187 -16.20 -18.92 1.09
CA LEU A 187 -17.34 -18.54 0.24
C LEU A 187 -17.02 -17.29 -0.60
N GLY A 188 -16.24 -16.36 -0.03
CA GLY A 188 -15.69 -15.23 -0.78
C GLY A 188 -14.77 -15.68 -1.94
N ALA A 189 -13.93 -16.69 -1.73
CA ALA A 189 -13.11 -17.28 -2.80
C ALA A 189 -13.98 -17.80 -3.95
N LEU A 190 -15.09 -18.47 -3.61
CA LEU A 190 -16.04 -18.98 -4.59
C LEU A 190 -16.70 -17.86 -5.40
N ALA A 191 -16.97 -16.70 -4.81
CA ALA A 191 -17.46 -15.53 -5.55
C ALA A 191 -16.48 -15.11 -6.67
N GLY A 192 -15.18 -15.15 -6.39
CA GLY A 192 -14.14 -14.93 -7.40
C GLY A 192 -14.13 -16.02 -8.49
N ILE A 193 -14.21 -17.29 -8.07
CA ILE A 193 -14.20 -18.46 -8.96
C ILE A 193 -15.40 -18.44 -9.91
N LEU A 194 -16.60 -18.08 -9.42
CA LEU A 194 -17.82 -18.05 -10.22
C LEU A 194 -17.66 -17.18 -11.47
N ILE A 195 -17.00 -16.02 -11.35
CA ILE A 195 -16.82 -15.05 -12.44
C ILE A 195 -15.76 -15.49 -13.44
N ILE A 196 -14.65 -16.07 -12.98
CA ILE A 196 -13.53 -16.44 -13.86
C ILE A 196 -13.63 -17.87 -14.41
N ASN A 197 -14.61 -18.67 -13.97
CA ASN A 197 -14.73 -20.07 -14.37
C ASN A 197 -15.01 -20.17 -15.89
N PRO A 198 -14.13 -20.84 -16.68
CA PRO A 198 -14.32 -20.97 -18.12
C PRO A 198 -15.62 -21.66 -18.53
N GLU A 199 -16.16 -22.54 -17.68
CA GLU A 199 -17.39 -23.29 -17.97
C GLU A 199 -18.63 -22.41 -18.10
N ILE A 200 -18.60 -21.18 -17.57
CA ILE A 200 -19.73 -20.25 -17.71
C ILE A 200 -19.95 -19.81 -19.15
N ALA A 201 -18.94 -19.94 -20.03
CA ALA A 201 -19.08 -19.70 -21.47
C ALA A 201 -20.16 -20.57 -22.13
N LYS A 202 -20.53 -21.70 -21.51
CA LYS A 202 -21.59 -22.60 -21.99
C LYS A 202 -22.99 -22.16 -21.57
N ILE A 203 -23.10 -21.12 -20.75
CA ILE A 203 -24.36 -20.59 -20.24
C ILE A 203 -24.79 -19.44 -21.14
N SER A 204 -26.00 -19.55 -21.72
CA SER A 204 -26.65 -18.44 -22.42
C SER A 204 -27.76 -17.85 -21.57
N LEU A 205 -27.70 -16.53 -21.34
CA LEU A 205 -28.73 -15.76 -20.66
C LEU A 205 -29.18 -14.62 -21.56
N PHE A 206 -30.50 -14.44 -21.69
CA PHE A 206 -31.09 -13.36 -22.50
C PHE A 206 -30.64 -13.33 -23.98
N GLY A 207 -30.22 -14.47 -24.53
CA GLY A 207 -29.76 -14.58 -25.92
C GLY A 207 -28.26 -14.33 -26.13
N GLU A 208 -27.50 -14.05 -25.06
CA GLU A 208 -26.04 -13.88 -25.12
C GLU A 208 -25.33 -14.93 -24.27
N GLU A 209 -24.18 -15.41 -24.74
CA GLU A 209 -23.30 -16.27 -23.95
C GLU A 209 -22.55 -15.46 -22.90
N LEU A 210 -22.44 -16.00 -21.68
CA LEU A 210 -21.67 -15.34 -20.64
C LEU A 210 -20.18 -15.37 -20.97
N LEU A 211 -19.52 -14.22 -20.87
CA LEU A 211 -18.07 -14.12 -21.06
C LEU A 211 -17.36 -14.37 -19.72
N PRO A 212 -16.49 -15.40 -19.60
CA PRO A 212 -15.63 -15.59 -18.44
C PRO A 212 -14.84 -14.32 -18.10
N GLY A 213 -14.91 -13.90 -16.85
CA GLY A 213 -14.25 -12.68 -16.36
C GLY A 213 -15.04 -11.38 -16.58
N ARG A 214 -16.21 -11.40 -17.23
CA ARG A 214 -17.02 -10.18 -17.43
C ARG A 214 -17.41 -9.57 -16.07
N GLY A 215 -17.27 -8.25 -15.98
CA GLY A 215 -17.46 -7.47 -14.76
C GLY A 215 -16.23 -7.42 -13.85
N GLY A 216 -15.17 -8.16 -14.19
CA GLY A 216 -13.86 -8.03 -13.58
C GLY A 216 -13.89 -8.10 -12.06
N LEU A 217 -13.06 -7.30 -11.41
CA LEU A 217 -13.01 -7.28 -9.94
C LEU A 217 -14.18 -6.57 -9.30
N ILE A 218 -14.87 -5.70 -10.04
CA ILE A 218 -16.07 -5.01 -9.55
C ILE A 218 -17.19 -6.02 -9.32
N GLY A 219 -17.41 -6.93 -10.28
CA GLY A 219 -18.33 -8.05 -10.14
C GLY A 219 -17.95 -8.96 -8.97
N VAL A 220 -16.66 -9.25 -8.80
CA VAL A 220 -16.14 -10.05 -7.67
C VAL A 220 -16.48 -9.39 -6.33
N LEU A 221 -16.27 -8.07 -6.21
CA LEU A 221 -16.60 -7.33 -5.00
C LEU A 221 -18.10 -7.41 -4.69
N PHE A 222 -18.98 -7.22 -5.68
CA PHE A 222 -20.41 -7.38 -5.48
C PHE A 222 -20.79 -8.78 -5.02
N ALA A 223 -20.30 -9.82 -5.71
CA ALA A 223 -20.59 -11.20 -5.37
C ALA A 223 -20.06 -11.59 -3.98
N ALA A 224 -18.85 -11.15 -3.62
CA ALA A 224 -18.23 -11.45 -2.33
C ALA A 224 -18.90 -10.72 -1.15
N ILE A 225 -19.30 -9.46 -1.34
CA ILE A 225 -20.08 -8.71 -0.34
C ILE A 225 -21.46 -9.34 -0.18
N PHE A 226 -22.09 -9.71 -1.31
CA PHE A 226 -23.41 -10.31 -1.31
C PHE A 226 -23.44 -11.67 -0.63
N ILE A 227 -22.47 -12.56 -0.91
CA ILE A 227 -22.42 -13.87 -0.25
C ILE A 227 -22.15 -13.73 1.24
N ALA A 228 -21.36 -12.75 1.69
CA ALA A 228 -21.13 -12.49 3.11
C ALA A 228 -22.43 -12.12 3.84
N TYR A 229 -23.24 -11.23 3.26
CA TYR A 229 -24.53 -10.87 3.85
C TYR A 229 -25.57 -11.99 3.74
N THR A 230 -25.61 -12.68 2.60
CA THR A 230 -26.55 -13.79 2.36
C THR A 230 -26.29 -14.93 3.35
N GLU A 231 -25.02 -15.27 3.58
CA GLU A 231 -24.60 -16.25 4.58
C GLU A 231 -25.04 -15.86 5.99
N GLN A 232 -24.73 -14.64 6.42
CA GLN A 232 -25.12 -14.15 7.75
C GLN A 232 -26.63 -14.10 7.93
N PHE A 233 -27.38 -13.81 6.86
CA PHE A 233 -28.83 -13.77 6.89
C PHE A 233 -29.42 -15.18 7.04
N ILE A 234 -29.03 -16.12 6.16
CA ILE A 234 -29.53 -17.50 6.18
C ILE A 234 -29.23 -18.17 7.52
N ARG A 235 -28.03 -17.97 8.07
CA ARG A 235 -27.60 -18.52 9.36
C ARG A 235 -28.55 -18.19 10.52
N ARG A 236 -29.31 -17.09 10.44
CA ARG A 236 -30.28 -16.70 11.47
C ARG A 236 -31.52 -17.59 11.51
N PHE A 237 -31.83 -18.29 10.42
CA PHE A 237 -33.04 -19.12 10.28
C PHE A 237 -32.74 -20.62 10.33
N ILE A 238 -31.50 -21.03 10.06
CA ILE A 238 -31.12 -22.44 10.01
C ILE A 238 -30.78 -22.97 11.41
N PRO A 239 -31.35 -24.12 11.84
CA PRO A 239 -30.97 -24.77 13.08
C PRO A 239 -29.47 -25.11 13.12
N GLN A 240 -28.84 -25.00 14.29
CA GLN A 240 -27.39 -25.21 14.46
C GLN A 240 -26.88 -26.56 13.91
N SER A 241 -27.69 -27.62 13.96
CA SER A 241 -27.33 -28.95 13.43
C SER A 241 -27.21 -29.00 11.90
N LEU A 242 -27.89 -28.10 11.18
CA LEU A 242 -27.90 -28.03 9.72
C LEU A 242 -27.04 -26.89 9.16
N ASP A 243 -26.64 -25.95 10.01
CA ASP A 243 -25.94 -24.72 9.63
C ASP A 243 -24.64 -24.97 8.83
N ILE A 244 -23.87 -25.99 9.20
CA ILE A 244 -22.61 -26.34 8.51
C ILE A 244 -22.82 -26.80 7.05
N ILE A 245 -24.02 -27.27 6.70
CA ILE A 245 -24.35 -27.76 5.35
C ILE A 245 -25.23 -26.74 4.64
N VAL A 246 -26.39 -26.42 5.21
CA VAL A 246 -27.45 -25.68 4.51
C VAL A 246 -27.06 -24.23 4.28
N THR A 247 -26.51 -23.54 5.30
CA THR A 247 -26.15 -22.12 5.19
C THR A 247 -25.16 -21.87 4.04
N PRO A 248 -23.98 -22.51 3.97
CA PRO A 248 -23.03 -22.28 2.87
C PRO A 248 -23.58 -22.72 1.51
N THR A 249 -24.30 -23.86 1.42
CA THR A 249 -24.87 -24.34 0.16
C THR A 249 -25.90 -23.38 -0.42
N VAL A 250 -26.86 -22.93 0.39
CA VAL A 250 -27.91 -22.01 -0.08
C VAL A 250 -27.32 -20.63 -0.39
N SER A 251 -26.37 -20.16 0.43
CA SER A 251 -25.67 -18.88 0.18
C SER A 251 -24.95 -18.87 -1.15
N LEU A 252 -24.22 -19.95 -1.45
CA LEU A 252 -23.50 -20.10 -2.71
C LEU A 252 -24.46 -20.21 -3.89
N LEU A 253 -25.53 -21.00 -3.77
CA LEU A 253 -26.51 -21.18 -4.84
C LEU A 253 -27.18 -19.84 -5.21
N ILE A 254 -27.66 -19.10 -4.22
CA ILE A 254 -28.29 -17.78 -4.43
C ILE A 254 -27.26 -16.81 -5.01
N THR A 255 -26.06 -16.74 -4.43
CA THR A 255 -24.99 -15.86 -4.93
C THR A 255 -24.62 -16.20 -6.36
N GLY A 256 -24.48 -17.47 -6.73
CA GLY A 256 -24.11 -17.90 -8.08
C GLY A 256 -25.13 -17.43 -9.12
N ILE A 257 -26.42 -17.65 -8.87
CA ILE A 257 -27.50 -17.19 -9.76
C ILE A 257 -27.48 -15.67 -9.88
N VAL A 258 -27.41 -14.95 -8.76
CA VAL A 258 -27.38 -13.47 -8.76
C VAL A 258 -26.12 -12.94 -9.43
N THR A 259 -24.99 -13.64 -9.30
CA THR A 259 -23.72 -13.24 -9.92
C THR A 259 -23.84 -13.25 -11.43
N TYR A 260 -24.38 -14.33 -12.01
CA TYR A 260 -24.51 -14.46 -13.46
C TYR A 260 -25.60 -13.55 -14.04
N VAL A 261 -26.73 -13.41 -13.36
CA VAL A 261 -27.86 -12.63 -13.87
C VAL A 261 -27.69 -11.12 -13.63
N VAL A 262 -27.06 -10.73 -12.53
CA VAL A 262 -27.03 -9.32 -12.06
C VAL A 262 -25.60 -8.78 -11.98
N PHE A 263 -24.72 -9.42 -11.21
CA PHE A 263 -23.43 -8.80 -10.89
C PHE A 263 -22.44 -8.79 -12.05
N MET A 264 -22.43 -9.79 -12.92
CA MET A 264 -21.58 -9.79 -14.11
C MET A 264 -22.01 -8.72 -15.13
N PRO A 265 -23.30 -8.60 -15.53
CA PRO A 265 -23.74 -7.51 -16.40
C PRO A 265 -23.54 -6.13 -15.78
N LEU A 266 -23.92 -5.95 -14.51
CA LEU A 266 -23.78 -4.67 -13.81
C LEU A 266 -22.30 -4.29 -13.64
N GLY A 267 -21.47 -5.25 -13.23
CA GLY A 267 -20.02 -5.08 -13.15
C GLY A 267 -19.46 -4.68 -14.50
N GLY A 268 -19.85 -5.37 -15.57
CA GLY A 268 -19.40 -5.07 -16.93
C GLY A 268 -19.78 -3.66 -17.38
N PHE A 269 -21.01 -3.23 -17.13
CA PHE A 269 -21.45 -1.86 -17.41
C PHE A 269 -20.62 -0.82 -16.65
N ILE A 270 -20.38 -1.04 -15.35
CA ILE A 270 -19.58 -0.13 -14.52
C ILE A 270 -18.13 -0.12 -15.00
N SER A 271 -17.55 -1.27 -15.31
CA SER A 271 -16.22 -1.41 -15.89
C SER A 271 -16.08 -0.61 -17.18
N ASP A 272 -17.00 -0.81 -18.13
CA ASP A 272 -16.99 -0.12 -19.41
C ASP A 272 -17.12 1.40 -19.22
N ALA A 273 -17.99 1.85 -18.31
CA ALA A 273 -18.18 3.26 -17.99
C ALA A 273 -16.93 3.89 -17.35
N ILE A 274 -16.28 3.20 -16.41
CA ILE A 274 -15.05 3.66 -15.77
C ILE A 274 -13.93 3.76 -16.80
N THR A 275 -13.68 2.69 -17.55
CA THR A 275 -12.62 2.63 -18.54
C THR A 275 -12.83 3.67 -19.63
N SER A 276 -14.02 3.70 -20.25
CA SER A 276 -14.31 4.64 -21.34
C SER A 276 -14.32 6.09 -20.85
N GLY A 277 -14.88 6.35 -19.67
CA GLY A 277 -14.90 7.70 -19.09
C GLY A 277 -13.49 8.21 -18.78
N LEU A 278 -12.64 7.36 -18.21
CA LEU A 278 -11.27 7.73 -17.89
C LEU A 278 -10.43 7.94 -19.15
N LEU A 279 -10.52 7.04 -20.13
CA LEU A 279 -9.85 7.21 -21.43
C LEU A 279 -10.32 8.49 -22.11
N SER A 280 -11.62 8.80 -22.09
CA SER A 280 -12.15 10.05 -22.65
C SER A 280 -11.57 11.29 -21.97
N ILE A 281 -11.39 11.27 -20.63
CA ILE A 281 -10.74 12.36 -19.89
C ILE A 281 -9.30 12.54 -20.37
N LEU A 282 -8.57 11.44 -20.57
CA LEU A 282 -7.18 11.49 -21.03
C LEU A 282 -7.06 11.89 -22.51
N ASP A 283 -7.96 11.43 -23.38
CA ASP A 283 -7.94 11.73 -24.81
C ASP A 283 -8.34 13.19 -25.09
N ILE A 284 -9.39 13.68 -24.43
CA ILE A 284 -9.88 15.07 -24.60
C ILE A 284 -8.99 16.05 -23.84
N GLY A 285 -8.66 15.72 -22.59
CA GLY A 285 -7.93 16.60 -21.70
C GLY A 285 -6.41 16.55 -21.89
N GLY A 286 -5.88 15.48 -22.46
CA GLY A 286 -4.46 15.29 -22.78
C GLY A 286 -3.54 15.73 -21.66
N ILE A 287 -2.64 16.66 -21.99
CA ILE A 287 -1.66 17.27 -21.08
C ILE A 287 -2.35 17.90 -19.86
N ALA A 288 -3.47 18.59 -20.04
CA ALA A 288 -4.18 19.27 -18.97
C ALA A 288 -4.81 18.29 -17.98
N ALA A 289 -5.42 17.20 -18.48
CA ALA A 289 -5.92 16.12 -17.64
C ALA A 289 -4.77 15.47 -16.85
N GLY A 290 -3.65 15.15 -17.52
CA GLY A 290 -2.45 14.64 -16.87
C GLY A 290 -1.93 15.55 -15.75
N PHE A 291 -1.92 16.86 -15.98
CA PHE A 291 -1.54 17.85 -14.98
C PHE A 291 -2.44 17.82 -13.76
N ILE A 292 -3.76 17.90 -13.97
CA ILE A 292 -4.74 17.95 -12.88
C ILE A 292 -4.71 16.65 -12.08
N LEU A 293 -4.69 15.50 -12.75
CA LEU A 293 -4.63 14.19 -12.11
C LEU A 293 -3.34 14.03 -11.29
N GLY A 294 -2.18 14.36 -11.87
CA GLY A 294 -0.90 14.33 -11.16
C GLY A 294 -0.86 15.28 -9.95
N ALA A 295 -1.36 16.50 -10.11
CA ALA A 295 -1.35 17.50 -9.05
C ALA A 295 -2.33 17.21 -7.91
N THR A 296 -3.46 16.57 -8.18
CA THR A 296 -4.49 16.28 -7.18
C THR A 296 -4.31 14.92 -6.49
N PHE A 297 -3.41 14.06 -6.99
CA PHE A 297 -3.20 12.75 -6.41
C PHE A 297 -2.58 12.80 -5.02
N LEU A 298 -1.59 13.67 -4.77
CA LEU A 298 -0.93 13.75 -3.46
C LEU A 298 -1.90 14.15 -2.32
N PRO A 299 -2.83 15.10 -2.50
CA PRO A 299 -3.95 15.33 -1.59
C PRO A 299 -4.80 14.07 -1.34
N LEU A 300 -5.09 13.28 -2.38
CA LEU A 300 -5.81 12.01 -2.23
C LEU A 300 -5.00 11.00 -1.39
N VAL A 301 -3.68 10.94 -1.59
CA VAL A 301 -2.77 10.08 -0.81
C VAL A 301 -2.82 10.41 0.68
N VAL A 302 -2.84 11.69 1.05
CA VAL A 302 -2.96 12.15 2.45
C VAL A 302 -4.20 11.57 3.14
N THR A 303 -5.31 11.41 2.41
CA THR A 303 -6.55 10.85 2.96
C THR A 303 -6.58 9.32 3.02
N GLY A 304 -5.62 8.65 2.39
CA GLY A 304 -5.60 7.19 2.22
C GLY A 304 -6.58 6.64 1.19
N LEU A 305 -7.47 7.47 0.63
CA LEU A 305 -8.51 7.05 -0.31
C LEU A 305 -7.97 6.61 -1.67
N HIS A 306 -6.72 6.95 -2.01
CA HIS A 306 -6.05 6.49 -3.23
C HIS A 306 -6.00 4.96 -3.35
N GLN A 307 -5.97 4.23 -2.24
CA GLN A 307 -6.04 2.76 -2.24
C GLN A 307 -7.41 2.23 -2.71
N GLY A 308 -8.45 3.09 -2.68
CA GLY A 308 -9.73 2.79 -3.31
C GLY A 308 -9.69 2.83 -4.84
N LEU A 309 -8.60 3.31 -5.46
CA LEU A 309 -8.41 3.27 -6.92
C LEU A 309 -7.81 1.95 -7.41
N THR A 310 -7.34 1.07 -6.51
CA THR A 310 -6.78 -0.23 -6.92
C THR A 310 -7.72 -1.04 -7.83
N PRO A 311 -9.03 -1.17 -7.54
CA PRO A 311 -9.97 -1.83 -8.47
C PRO A 311 -9.99 -1.18 -9.86
N VAL A 312 -9.87 0.15 -9.94
CA VAL A 312 -9.91 0.89 -11.21
C VAL A 312 -8.67 0.58 -12.04
N HIS A 313 -7.48 0.67 -11.44
CA HIS A 313 -6.22 0.31 -12.09
C HIS A 313 -6.25 -1.13 -12.62
N MET A 314 -6.79 -2.04 -11.81
CA MET A 314 -6.93 -3.44 -12.19
C MET A 314 -7.92 -3.63 -13.33
N GLU A 315 -9.03 -2.90 -13.31
CA GLU A 315 -10.03 -2.97 -14.36
C GLU A 315 -9.50 -2.46 -15.70
N LEU A 316 -8.67 -1.40 -15.70
CA LEU A 316 -7.99 -0.93 -16.90
C LEU A 316 -7.09 -2.04 -17.46
N ILE A 317 -6.24 -2.65 -16.63
CA ILE A 317 -5.36 -3.75 -17.08
C ILE A 317 -6.18 -4.92 -17.63
N ASN A 318 -7.28 -5.29 -16.99
CA ASN A 318 -8.11 -6.41 -17.44
C ASN A 318 -8.88 -6.11 -18.73
N SER A 319 -9.41 -4.89 -18.87
CA SER A 319 -10.30 -4.51 -19.97
C SER A 319 -9.55 -4.09 -21.23
N ILE A 320 -8.43 -3.36 -21.10
CA ILE A 320 -7.67 -2.82 -22.22
C ILE A 320 -6.20 -3.28 -22.24
N GLY A 321 -5.79 -4.14 -21.31
CA GLY A 321 -4.45 -4.75 -21.29
C GLY A 321 -3.36 -3.90 -20.64
N ASN A 322 -3.65 -2.65 -20.27
CA ASN A 322 -2.71 -1.74 -19.62
C ASN A 322 -3.43 -0.68 -18.77
N ASP A 323 -2.66 0.12 -18.05
CA ASP A 323 -3.13 1.18 -17.16
C ASP A 323 -2.37 2.49 -17.44
N PRO A 324 -2.97 3.43 -18.19
CA PRO A 324 -2.37 4.74 -18.44
C PRO A 324 -2.51 5.71 -17.25
N LEU A 325 -3.37 5.39 -16.27
CA LEU A 325 -3.64 6.26 -15.14
C LEU A 325 -2.54 6.17 -14.08
N LEU A 326 -2.06 4.96 -13.79
CA LEU A 326 -1.06 4.76 -12.73
C LEU A 326 0.24 5.56 -12.96
N PRO A 327 0.84 5.62 -14.16
CA PRO A 327 2.02 6.46 -14.40
C PRO A 327 1.79 7.95 -14.16
N ILE A 328 0.61 8.47 -14.51
CA ILE A 328 0.24 9.87 -14.27
C ILE A 328 0.13 10.14 -12.77
N LEU A 329 -0.62 9.31 -12.05
CA LEU A 329 -0.84 9.47 -10.60
C LEU A 329 0.45 9.24 -9.80
N ALA A 330 1.32 8.33 -10.23
CA ALA A 330 2.61 8.06 -9.61
C ALA A 330 3.52 9.31 -9.52
N MET A 331 3.29 10.30 -10.39
CA MET A 331 4.03 11.58 -10.34
C MET A 331 3.76 12.36 -9.04
N GLY A 332 2.66 12.08 -8.32
CA GLY A 332 2.39 12.59 -6.97
C GLY A 332 3.54 12.33 -5.99
N GLY A 333 4.00 11.08 -5.93
CA GLY A 333 5.16 10.71 -5.10
C GLY A 333 6.46 11.35 -5.61
N ALA A 334 6.54 11.60 -6.91
CA ALA A 334 7.73 12.18 -7.50
C ALA A 334 7.90 13.68 -7.22
N GLY A 335 6.83 14.46 -7.38
CA GLY A 335 6.84 15.87 -7.00
C GLY A 335 7.18 16.06 -5.52
N GLN A 336 6.73 15.11 -4.68
CA GLN A 336 7.04 15.04 -3.26
C GLN A 336 8.53 14.78 -2.97
N VAL A 337 9.18 13.87 -3.71
CA VAL A 337 10.64 13.65 -3.63
C VAL A 337 11.41 14.92 -4.03
N GLY A 338 11.01 15.56 -5.14
CA GLY A 338 11.60 16.82 -5.60
C GLY A 338 11.51 17.93 -4.55
N ALA A 339 10.32 18.12 -3.97
CA ALA A 339 10.09 19.08 -2.90
C ALA A 339 10.94 18.79 -1.66
N ALA A 340 11.08 17.52 -1.27
CA ALA A 340 11.92 17.12 -0.15
C ALA A 340 13.40 17.46 -0.39
N PHE A 341 13.94 17.20 -1.58
CA PHE A 341 15.29 17.62 -1.95
C PHE A 341 15.48 19.15 -1.86
N ALA A 342 14.50 19.93 -2.31
CA ALA A 342 14.57 21.39 -2.20
C ALA A 342 14.62 21.87 -0.75
N VAL A 343 13.79 21.29 0.12
CA VAL A 343 13.83 21.61 1.56
C VAL A 343 15.16 21.17 2.17
N PHE A 344 15.69 19.99 1.81
CA PHE A 344 16.95 19.47 2.33
C PHE A 344 18.15 20.40 2.06
N VAL A 345 18.22 20.95 0.85
CA VAL A 345 19.28 21.88 0.44
C VAL A 345 19.10 23.24 1.09
N LYS A 346 17.85 23.71 1.23
CA LYS A 346 17.55 25.07 1.70
C LYS A 346 17.46 25.23 3.22
N THR A 347 17.13 24.17 3.95
CA THR A 347 16.96 24.24 5.42
C THR A 347 18.29 24.38 6.15
N LYS A 348 18.29 25.17 7.22
CA LYS A 348 19.41 25.25 8.18
C LYS A 348 19.17 24.38 9.42
N LYS A 349 17.96 23.84 9.58
CA LYS A 349 17.54 23.02 10.72
C LYS A 349 18.08 21.60 10.59
N THR A 350 18.94 21.19 11.52
CA THR A 350 19.60 19.87 11.48
C THR A 350 18.60 18.75 11.67
N THR A 351 17.59 18.93 12.52
CA THR A 351 16.48 18.00 12.76
C THR A 351 15.69 17.74 11.48
N LEU A 352 15.27 18.81 10.78
CA LEU A 352 14.54 18.68 9.50
C LEU A 352 15.40 18.03 8.42
N ARG A 353 16.69 18.39 8.34
CA ARG A 353 17.63 17.79 7.38
C ARG A 353 17.78 16.28 7.61
N LYS A 354 17.93 15.84 8.86
CA LYS A 354 17.98 14.41 9.22
C LYS A 354 16.67 13.69 8.88
N ALA A 355 15.54 14.31 9.17
CA ALA A 355 14.23 13.74 8.85
C ALA A 355 14.05 13.48 7.34
N ILE A 356 14.46 14.44 6.52
CA ILE A 356 14.41 14.30 5.06
C ILE A 356 15.40 13.23 4.58
N ALA A 357 16.63 13.21 5.11
CA ALA A 357 17.62 12.20 4.76
C ALA A 357 17.13 10.77 5.04
N GLY A 358 16.43 10.58 6.17
CA GLY A 358 15.83 9.29 6.52
C GLY A 358 14.64 8.89 5.64
N GLY A 359 13.84 9.85 5.17
CA GLY A 359 12.64 9.59 4.36
C GLY A 359 12.87 9.49 2.84
N LEU A 360 13.96 10.09 2.33
CA LEU A 360 14.26 10.13 0.89
C LEU A 360 14.44 8.75 0.25
N PRO A 361 15.18 7.79 0.85
CA PRO A 361 15.33 6.45 0.27
C PRO A 361 13.97 5.76 0.05
N SER A 362 13.07 5.81 1.04
CA SER A 362 11.71 5.27 0.90
C SER A 362 10.89 6.03 -0.15
N GLY A 363 11.01 7.36 -0.20
CA GLY A 363 10.30 8.19 -1.17
C GLY A 363 10.65 7.86 -2.62
N LEU A 364 11.94 7.67 -2.91
CA LEU A 364 12.43 7.25 -4.23
C LEU A 364 11.89 5.87 -4.66
N LEU A 365 11.64 4.99 -3.69
CA LEU A 365 11.05 3.67 -3.87
C LEU A 365 9.51 3.70 -3.88
N GLY A 366 8.90 4.88 -3.93
CA GLY A 366 7.45 5.05 -4.03
C GLY A 366 6.69 5.01 -2.70
N ILE A 367 7.39 4.96 -1.57
CA ILE A 367 6.81 5.04 -0.22
C ILE A 367 6.98 6.48 0.28
N GLY A 368 5.98 7.31 -0.04
CA GLY A 368 6.03 8.76 0.18
C GLY A 368 5.63 9.22 1.57
N GLU A 369 4.98 8.40 2.39
CA GLU A 369 4.40 8.79 3.68
C GLU A 369 5.39 9.46 4.64
N PRO A 370 6.63 8.98 4.80
CA PRO A 370 7.62 9.65 5.66
C PRO A 370 7.87 11.09 5.22
N LEU A 371 7.94 11.36 3.91
CA LEU A 371 8.16 12.69 3.38
C LEU A 371 6.89 13.55 3.46
N ILE A 372 5.72 12.99 3.16
CA ILE A 372 4.46 13.74 3.16
C ILE A 372 4.18 14.26 4.56
N PHE A 373 4.08 13.36 5.52
CA PHE A 373 3.61 13.72 6.86
C PHE A 373 4.73 14.23 7.77
N GLY A 374 5.99 13.83 7.51
CA GLY A 374 7.14 14.27 8.29
C GLY A 374 7.78 15.57 7.77
N VAL A 375 7.55 15.95 6.51
CA VAL A 375 8.25 17.09 5.89
C VAL A 375 7.28 18.05 5.24
N THR A 376 6.65 17.70 4.11
CA THR A 376 6.00 18.72 3.27
C THR A 376 4.65 19.18 3.80
N LEU A 377 3.81 18.27 4.32
CA LEU A 377 2.49 18.60 4.85
C LEU A 377 2.56 19.48 6.11
N PRO A 378 3.44 19.22 7.10
CA PRO A 378 3.64 20.16 8.21
C PRO A 378 4.10 21.56 7.79
N LEU A 379 4.90 21.66 6.75
CA LEU A 379 5.39 22.95 6.24
C LEU A 379 4.33 23.67 5.36
N GLY A 380 3.26 22.99 4.95
CA GLY A 380 2.14 23.55 4.20
C GLY A 380 2.46 23.87 2.74
N ARG A 381 3.27 24.91 2.47
CA ARG A 381 3.56 25.35 1.10
C ARG A 381 4.42 24.35 0.30
N PRO A 382 5.44 23.67 0.88
CA PRO A 382 6.18 22.63 0.17
C PRO A 382 5.27 21.49 -0.32
N PHE A 383 4.17 21.20 0.37
CA PHE A 383 3.20 20.21 -0.07
C PHE A 383 2.46 20.67 -1.34
N LEU A 384 2.06 21.94 -1.40
CA LEU A 384 1.39 22.49 -2.59
C LEU A 384 2.34 22.56 -3.79
N THR A 385 3.60 22.96 -3.60
CA THR A 385 4.58 22.98 -4.69
C THR A 385 4.99 21.58 -5.13
N ALA A 386 4.98 20.58 -4.23
CA ALA A 386 5.11 19.17 -4.60
C ALA A 386 3.97 18.72 -5.52
N CYS A 387 2.72 19.10 -5.22
CA CYS A 387 1.55 18.83 -6.06
C CYS A 387 1.72 19.44 -7.46
N LEU A 388 2.16 20.69 -7.56
CA LEU A 388 2.38 21.33 -8.86
C LEU A 388 3.50 20.65 -9.66
N GLY A 389 4.59 20.24 -8.99
CA GLY A 389 5.65 19.44 -9.61
C GLY A 389 5.13 18.10 -10.14
N ALA A 390 4.29 17.43 -9.35
CA ALA A 390 3.60 16.21 -9.75
C ALA A 390 2.69 16.41 -10.97
N GLY A 391 2.00 17.55 -11.06
CA GLY A 391 1.22 17.92 -12.23
C GLY A 391 2.08 18.03 -13.49
N ILE A 392 3.25 18.66 -13.41
CA ILE A 392 4.15 18.78 -14.58
C ILE A 392 4.64 17.40 -15.05
N GLY A 393 4.99 16.51 -14.11
CA GLY A 393 5.28 15.11 -14.45
C GLY A 393 4.06 14.38 -15.05
N GLY A 394 2.88 14.54 -14.45
CA GLY A 394 1.65 13.88 -14.90
C GLY A 394 1.23 14.32 -16.31
N ALA A 395 1.39 15.60 -16.61
CA ALA A 395 1.23 16.17 -17.95
C ALA A 395 2.14 15.50 -18.98
N PHE A 396 3.40 15.27 -18.63
CA PHE A 396 4.35 14.57 -19.49
C PHE A 396 3.93 13.12 -19.74
N GLN A 397 3.59 12.38 -18.68
CA GLN A 397 3.16 10.97 -18.81
C GLN A 397 1.90 10.84 -19.67
N ALA A 398 0.94 11.75 -19.50
CA ALA A 398 -0.28 11.79 -20.31
C ALA A 398 0.01 12.12 -21.78
N TYR A 399 0.89 13.09 -22.07
CA TYR A 399 1.26 13.43 -23.44
C TYR A 399 1.83 12.24 -24.21
N PHE A 400 2.72 11.48 -23.56
CA PHE A 400 3.36 10.31 -24.15
C PHE A 400 2.55 9.01 -24.00
N GLN A 401 1.35 9.08 -23.40
CA GLN A 401 0.46 7.93 -23.17
C GLN A 401 1.20 6.76 -22.51
N VAL A 402 2.00 7.09 -21.48
CA VAL A 402 2.78 6.09 -20.76
C VAL A 402 1.84 5.22 -19.92
N ALA A 403 1.94 3.90 -20.09
CA ALA A 403 1.07 2.94 -19.43
C ALA A 403 1.84 1.80 -18.75
N THR A 404 1.26 1.28 -17.67
CA THR A 404 1.76 0.10 -16.94
C THR A 404 0.96 -1.15 -17.29
N ILE A 405 1.59 -2.32 -17.17
CA ILE A 405 0.96 -3.63 -17.41
C ILE A 405 0.63 -4.39 -16.12
N ALA A 406 1.00 -3.82 -14.98
CA ALA A 406 0.82 -4.38 -13.65
C ALA A 406 0.75 -3.27 -12.61
N ILE A 407 0.10 -3.54 -11.48
CA ILE A 407 0.11 -2.65 -10.32
C ILE A 407 1.31 -2.95 -9.44
N GLY A 408 1.94 -1.90 -8.91
CA GLY A 408 2.98 -2.03 -7.90
C GLY A 408 3.21 -0.72 -7.16
N VAL A 409 4.34 -0.64 -6.46
CA VAL A 409 4.77 0.60 -5.83
C VAL A 409 5.14 1.65 -6.88
N SER A 410 4.86 2.91 -6.57
CA SER A 410 5.22 4.07 -7.40
C SER A 410 6.73 4.33 -7.40
N GLY A 411 7.17 5.48 -7.93
CA GLY A 411 8.59 5.87 -7.90
C GLY A 411 9.44 5.09 -8.91
N LEU A 412 10.72 4.88 -8.59
CA LEU A 412 11.63 4.16 -9.49
C LEU A 412 11.18 2.73 -9.82
N PRO A 413 10.72 1.90 -8.87
CA PRO A 413 10.35 0.51 -9.17
C PRO A 413 9.21 0.36 -10.18
N LEU A 414 8.35 1.38 -10.34
CA LEU A 414 7.29 1.37 -11.35
C LEU A 414 7.85 1.28 -12.78
N SER A 415 9.11 1.68 -13.01
CA SER A 415 9.74 1.57 -14.34
C SER A 415 9.80 0.14 -14.85
N PHE A 416 9.82 -0.86 -13.96
CA PHE A 416 9.76 -2.27 -14.35
C PHE A 416 8.35 -2.70 -14.79
N LEU A 417 7.31 -1.97 -14.38
CA LEU A 417 5.91 -2.30 -14.66
C LEU A 417 5.35 -1.53 -15.86
N VAL A 418 6.10 -0.55 -16.37
CA VAL A 418 5.77 0.20 -17.59
C VAL A 418 5.97 -0.69 -18.81
N LEU A 419 5.20 -0.42 -19.87
CA LEU A 419 5.41 -1.07 -21.17
C LEU A 419 6.90 -1.00 -21.57
N PRO A 420 7.53 -2.11 -22.02
CA PRO A 420 8.97 -2.14 -22.25
C PRO A 420 9.51 -1.03 -23.18
N SER A 421 8.72 -0.64 -24.18
CA SER A 421 9.06 0.45 -25.12
C SER A 421 8.98 1.85 -24.50
N GLN A 422 8.33 2.01 -23.34
CA GLN A 422 8.04 3.30 -22.70
C GLN A 422 8.84 3.53 -21.41
N ILE A 423 9.70 2.59 -20.98
CA ILE A 423 10.45 2.68 -19.71
C ILE A 423 11.25 3.98 -19.62
N ILE A 424 11.92 4.37 -20.71
CA ILE A 424 12.72 5.60 -20.75
C ILE A 424 11.82 6.83 -20.60
N LEU A 425 10.66 6.85 -21.28
CA LEU A 425 9.69 7.94 -21.19
C LEU A 425 9.18 8.08 -19.74
N TYR A 426 8.85 6.97 -19.09
CA TYR A 426 8.46 7.00 -17.69
C TYR A 426 9.54 7.63 -16.80
N ILE A 427 10.79 7.20 -16.95
CA ILE A 427 11.94 7.69 -16.18
C ILE A 427 12.15 9.18 -16.43
N VAL A 428 12.05 9.65 -17.67
CA VAL A 428 12.14 11.08 -18.00
C VAL A 428 11.03 11.87 -17.32
N GLY A 429 9.77 11.42 -17.40
CA GLY A 429 8.65 12.06 -16.71
C GLY A 429 8.81 12.10 -15.18
N LEU A 430 9.36 11.02 -14.60
CA LEU A 430 9.71 10.94 -13.18
C LEU A 430 10.73 12.01 -12.78
N PHE A 431 11.82 12.16 -13.55
CA PHE A 431 12.83 13.19 -13.31
C PHE A 431 12.33 14.60 -13.56
N ILE A 432 11.44 14.80 -14.55
CA ILE A 432 10.76 16.08 -14.76
C ILE A 432 9.94 16.45 -13.52
N SER A 433 9.20 15.49 -12.95
CA SER A 433 8.44 15.70 -11.72
C SER A 433 9.35 16.04 -10.52
N TYR A 434 10.48 15.33 -10.38
CA TYR A 434 11.50 15.63 -9.35
C TYR A 434 12.04 17.06 -9.52
N ALA A 435 12.45 17.42 -10.74
CA ALA A 435 13.02 18.74 -11.04
C ALA A 435 11.99 19.85 -10.83
N ALA A 436 10.76 19.67 -11.31
CA ALA A 436 9.68 20.65 -11.13
C ALA A 436 9.30 20.82 -9.66
N GLY A 437 9.13 19.72 -8.92
CA GLY A 437 8.87 19.74 -7.48
C GLY A 437 9.99 20.43 -6.71
N PHE A 438 11.25 20.19 -7.10
CA PHE A 438 12.42 20.86 -6.54
C PHE A 438 12.39 22.36 -6.81
N LEU A 439 12.29 22.77 -8.08
CA LEU A 439 12.39 24.18 -8.49
C LEU A 439 11.28 25.02 -7.88
N LEU A 440 10.02 24.55 -7.95
CA LEU A 440 8.88 25.27 -7.37
C LEU A 440 8.99 25.39 -5.85
N THR A 441 9.44 24.32 -5.17
CA THR A 441 9.61 24.34 -3.72
C THR A 441 10.77 25.24 -3.30
N TYR A 442 11.89 25.18 -4.02
CA TYR A 442 13.07 25.98 -3.73
C TYR A 442 12.79 27.48 -3.93
N ALA A 443 12.13 27.85 -5.03
CA ALA A 443 11.83 29.25 -5.34
C ALA A 443 10.69 29.81 -4.47
N PHE A 444 9.60 29.06 -4.28
CA PHE A 444 8.36 29.59 -3.71
C PHE A 444 7.81 28.81 -2.51
N GLY A 445 8.16 27.54 -2.38
CA GLY A 445 7.55 26.62 -1.42
C GLY A 445 8.17 26.63 -0.02
N TYR A 446 9.45 26.93 0.15
CA TYR A 446 10.10 26.83 1.47
C TYR A 446 10.86 28.09 1.89
N LYS A 447 10.69 28.49 3.15
CA LYS A 447 11.56 29.42 3.89
C LYS A 447 11.83 28.83 5.28
N ASP A 448 12.99 29.15 5.86
CA ASP A 448 13.44 28.47 7.08
C ASP A 448 12.58 28.81 8.31
N GLU A 449 11.93 29.98 8.32
CA GLU A 449 10.99 30.39 9.38
C GLU A 449 9.76 29.48 9.46
N MET A 450 9.45 28.75 8.38
CA MET A 450 8.34 27.79 8.34
C MET A 450 8.64 26.51 9.13
N ALA A 451 9.90 26.28 9.48
CA ALA A 451 10.37 25.09 10.17
C ALA A 451 10.66 25.32 11.67
N SER A 452 9.98 26.28 12.31
CA SER A 452 10.17 26.61 13.73
C SER A 452 9.95 25.43 14.69
N GLN A 453 9.14 24.45 14.28
CA GLN A 453 8.92 23.21 15.05
C GLN A 453 10.04 22.17 14.92
N PHE A 454 11.08 22.44 14.11
CA PHE A 454 12.19 21.53 13.83
C PHE A 454 13.54 22.06 14.34
N ASP A 455 13.53 22.83 15.44
CA ASP A 455 14.74 23.42 16.03
C ASP A 455 15.89 22.42 16.27
#